data_AF-A0A3C0VTC3-F1
#
_entry.id   AF-A0A3C0VTC3-F1
#
_cell.length_a   1.000
_cell.length_b   1.000
_cell.length_c   1.000
_cell.angle_alpha   90.00
_cell.angle_beta   90.00
_cell.angle_gamma   90.00
#
_symmetry.space_group_name_H-M   'P 1'
#
loop_
_entity.id
_entity.type
_entity.pdbx_description
1 polymer ?
#
loop_
_entity_poly.entity_id
_entity_poly.type
_entity_poly.pdbx_seq_one_letter_code
_entity_poly.pdbx_strand_id
1 'polypeptide(L)'
;MLEITSKDSMAVARILVVGVGGAGNNAVDRMIDDNIRGVEYIAINTDEQALKRCKAENLVQIGEKLTKGLGAGANPEIGQAAAEESLDEIAQMIEGADMVFVTAGMGGGTGTGAAPVVAKLAKEMGILTVAIVTKPFGFEQKKRMERAIAGIDVLKDQVDTLIVIPNERLLEVVDKKTTIKEAFKKADEVLQQAVQGITDLI
;
A
#
# COMPACT_ATOMS: atom_id res chain seq x y z
N MET A 1 20.98 43.80 -1.71
CA MET A 1 19.76 43.67 -2.53
C MET A 1 19.78 42.25 -3.06
N LEU A 2 19.04 41.35 -2.41
CA LEU A 2 18.93 39.96 -2.84
C LEU A 2 17.82 39.93 -3.90
N GLU A 3 18.21 39.71 -5.15
CA GLU A 3 17.26 39.43 -6.22
C GLU A 3 16.64 38.06 -5.96
N ILE A 4 15.38 38.06 -5.51
CA ILE A 4 14.52 36.89 -5.57
C ILE A 4 14.14 36.76 -7.04
N THR A 5 14.88 35.94 -7.79
CA THR A 5 14.47 35.49 -9.11
C THR A 5 13.17 34.70 -8.95
N SER A 6 12.06 35.38 -9.21
CA SER A 6 10.74 34.80 -9.39
C SER A 6 10.71 33.99 -10.68
N LYS A 7 11.10 32.71 -10.61
CA LYS A 7 10.81 31.68 -11.61
C LYS A 7 11.02 30.31 -10.98
N ASP A 8 9.96 29.81 -10.38
CA ASP A 8 9.41 28.52 -10.79
C ASP A 8 7.92 28.56 -10.44
N SER A 9 7.08 28.18 -11.39
CA SER A 9 5.77 27.66 -11.05
C SER A 9 5.97 26.67 -9.91
N MET A 10 5.26 26.80 -8.78
CA MET A 10 5.24 25.75 -7.76
C MET A 10 4.79 24.47 -8.47
N ALA A 11 5.74 23.65 -8.91
CA ALA A 11 5.45 22.35 -9.48
C ALA A 11 4.89 21.55 -8.31
N VAL A 12 3.57 21.36 -8.32
CA VAL A 12 2.91 20.51 -7.33
C VAL A 12 3.48 19.12 -7.53
N ALA A 13 4.19 18.60 -6.53
CA ALA A 13 4.76 17.27 -6.58
C ALA A 13 3.64 16.25 -6.83
N ARG A 14 3.83 15.36 -7.80
CA ARG A 14 2.88 14.30 -8.10
C ARG A 14 3.09 13.16 -7.10
N ILE A 15 2.17 13.04 -6.15
CA ILE A 15 2.20 12.04 -5.08
C ILE A 15 1.18 10.95 -5.37
N LEU A 16 1.63 9.69 -5.36
CA LEU A 16 0.79 8.52 -5.54
C LEU A 16 0.63 7.73 -4.25
N VAL A 17 -0.57 7.24 -3.97
CA VAL A 17 -0.85 6.27 -2.91
C VAL A 17 -1.32 4.97 -3.55
N VAL A 18 -0.48 3.94 -3.45
CA VAL A 18 -0.68 2.63 -4.06
C VAL A 18 -1.07 1.62 -2.99
N GLY A 19 -2.36 1.27 -2.94
CA GLY A 19 -2.90 0.21 -2.10
C GLY A 19 -2.71 -1.15 -2.73
N VAL A 20 -2.02 -2.07 -2.06
CA VAL A 20 -1.72 -3.41 -2.59
C VAL A 20 -2.44 -4.50 -1.78
N GLY A 21 -3.29 -5.26 -2.47
CA GLY A 21 -4.10 -6.32 -1.90
C GLY A 21 -5.26 -5.79 -1.03
N GLY A 22 -6.06 -6.69 -0.46
CA GLY A 22 -7.32 -6.31 0.20
C GLY A 22 -7.17 -5.27 1.32
N ALA A 23 -6.18 -5.41 2.21
CA ALA A 23 -5.98 -4.44 3.28
C ALA A 23 -5.45 -3.09 2.77
N GLY A 24 -4.55 -3.08 1.77
CA GLY A 24 -4.08 -1.85 1.14
C GLY A 24 -5.22 -1.11 0.44
N ASN A 25 -6.06 -1.85 -0.30
CA ASN A 25 -7.25 -1.31 -0.97
C ASN A 25 -8.25 -0.71 0.03
N ASN A 26 -8.52 -1.40 1.15
CA ASN A 26 -9.40 -0.86 2.20
C ASN A 26 -8.85 0.44 2.80
N ALA A 27 -7.53 0.51 3.03
CA ALA A 27 -6.89 1.73 3.52
C ALA A 27 -7.01 2.88 2.51
N VAL A 28 -6.85 2.60 1.21
CA VAL A 28 -7.07 3.58 0.14
C VAL A 28 -8.52 4.06 0.09
N ASP A 29 -9.50 3.14 0.13
CA ASP A 29 -10.92 3.50 0.14
C ASP A 29 -11.24 4.41 1.33
N ARG A 30 -10.60 4.17 2.46
CA ARG A 30 -10.75 4.99 3.67
C ARG A 30 -10.15 6.39 3.49
N MET A 31 -8.96 6.50 2.91
CA MET A 31 -8.33 7.79 2.60
C MET A 31 -9.20 8.64 1.66
N ILE A 32 -9.85 7.99 0.69
CA ILE A 32 -10.80 8.64 -0.22
C ILE A 32 -12.05 9.12 0.54
N ASP A 33 -12.63 8.28 1.41
CA ASP A 33 -13.79 8.67 2.23
C ASP A 33 -13.49 9.87 3.14
N ASP A 34 -12.27 9.93 3.67
CA ASP A 34 -11.80 11.01 4.53
C ASP A 34 -11.32 12.26 3.73
N ASN A 35 -11.49 12.26 2.40
CA ASN A 35 -11.20 13.36 1.48
C ASN A 35 -9.76 13.90 1.52
N ILE A 36 -8.78 13.02 1.64
CA ILE A 36 -7.37 13.38 1.58
C ILE A 36 -7.03 13.85 0.15
N ARG A 37 -6.54 15.09 0.04
CA ARG A 37 -6.28 15.78 -1.23
C ARG A 37 -4.79 15.83 -1.53
N GLY A 38 -4.45 16.16 -2.78
CA GLY A 38 -3.05 16.33 -3.21
C GLY A 38 -2.34 15.02 -3.51
N VAL A 39 -3.06 13.90 -3.52
CA VAL A 39 -2.54 12.58 -3.89
C VAL A 39 -3.48 11.91 -4.90
N GLU A 40 -2.93 11.07 -5.76
CA GLU A 40 -3.69 10.17 -6.62
C GLU A 40 -3.69 8.77 -6.01
N TYR A 41 -4.83 8.08 -6.11
CA TYR A 41 -5.00 6.74 -5.54
C TYR A 41 -4.94 5.68 -6.63
N ILE A 42 -4.19 4.61 -6.35
CA ILE A 42 -4.10 3.40 -7.17
C ILE A 42 -4.42 2.20 -6.27
N ALA A 43 -5.34 1.34 -6.69
CA ALA A 43 -5.60 0.06 -6.04
C ALA A 43 -5.07 -1.08 -6.91
N ILE A 44 -4.28 -1.97 -6.32
CA ILE A 44 -3.65 -3.12 -6.98
C ILE A 44 -4.13 -4.40 -6.33
N ASN A 45 -4.72 -5.32 -7.10
CA ASN A 45 -5.17 -6.59 -6.55
C ASN A 45 -5.17 -7.73 -7.58
N THR A 46 -4.98 -8.95 -7.08
CA THR A 46 -5.19 -10.20 -7.85
C THR A 46 -6.66 -10.65 -7.84
N ASP A 47 -7.45 -10.16 -6.87
CA ASP A 47 -8.87 -10.48 -6.75
C ASP A 47 -9.70 -9.41 -7.47
N GLU A 48 -10.29 -9.79 -8.61
CA GLU A 48 -11.07 -8.90 -9.46
C GLU A 48 -12.33 -8.39 -8.74
N GLN A 49 -12.97 -9.22 -7.92
CA GLN A 49 -14.18 -8.84 -7.20
C GLN A 49 -13.88 -7.85 -6.08
N ALA A 50 -12.72 -8.00 -5.43
CA ALA A 50 -12.25 -7.01 -4.46
C ALA A 50 -11.94 -5.68 -5.16
N LEU A 51 -11.28 -5.74 -6.32
CA LEU A 51 -10.89 -4.55 -7.07
C LEU A 51 -12.10 -3.74 -7.57
N LYS A 52 -13.14 -4.40 -8.09
CA LYS A 52 -14.40 -3.76 -8.51
C LYS A 52 -15.15 -3.02 -7.39
N ARG A 53 -14.83 -3.30 -6.13
CA ARG A 53 -15.43 -2.65 -4.95
C ARG A 53 -14.62 -1.46 -4.44
N CYS A 54 -13.40 -1.27 -4.95
CA CYS A 54 -12.54 -0.17 -4.57
C CYS A 54 -13.07 1.16 -5.10
N LYS A 55 -12.80 2.24 -4.39
CA LYS A 55 -13.20 3.62 -4.70
C LYS A 55 -12.12 4.39 -5.46
N ALA A 56 -10.89 3.86 -5.52
CA ALA A 56 -9.81 4.46 -6.28
C ALA A 56 -10.18 4.58 -7.76
N GLU A 57 -9.83 5.71 -8.37
CA GLU A 57 -10.07 5.94 -9.81
C GLU A 57 -9.21 5.02 -10.67
N ASN A 58 -8.00 4.72 -10.20
CA ASN A 58 -7.05 3.87 -10.88
C ASN A 58 -7.04 2.47 -10.26
N LEU A 59 -7.40 1.47 -11.05
CA LEU A 59 -7.49 0.07 -10.64
C LEU A 59 -6.57 -0.78 -11.51
N VAL A 60 -5.67 -1.54 -10.89
CA VAL A 60 -4.73 -2.44 -11.58
C VAL A 60 -4.99 -3.87 -11.13
N GLN A 61 -5.44 -4.70 -12.05
CA GLN A 61 -5.60 -6.12 -11.80
C GLN A 61 -4.31 -6.85 -12.18
N ILE A 62 -3.65 -7.46 -11.19
CA ILE A 62 -2.37 -8.15 -11.42
C ILE A 62 -2.53 -9.67 -11.49
N GLY A 63 -1.70 -10.32 -12.30
CA GLY A 63 -1.67 -11.78 -12.43
C GLY A 63 -2.99 -12.37 -12.96
N GLU A 64 -3.59 -11.76 -13.97
CA GLU A 64 -4.84 -12.23 -14.57
C GLU A 64 -4.69 -13.67 -15.10
N LYS A 65 -3.56 -13.99 -15.74
CA LYS A 65 -3.32 -15.34 -16.28
C LYS A 65 -3.07 -16.35 -15.17
N LEU A 66 -2.32 -15.95 -14.14
CA LEU A 66 -1.95 -16.81 -13.02
C LEU A 66 -3.13 -17.12 -12.10
N THR A 67 -3.92 -16.11 -11.74
CA THR A 67 -4.95 -16.20 -10.69
C THR A 67 -6.36 -16.31 -11.25
N LYS A 68 -6.58 -15.95 -12.53
CA LYS A 68 -7.89 -15.86 -13.17
C LYS A 68 -8.86 -14.96 -12.39
N GLY A 69 -8.34 -13.92 -11.74
CA GLY A 69 -9.11 -12.97 -10.94
C GLY A 69 -9.59 -13.50 -9.58
N LEU A 70 -9.14 -14.69 -9.15
CA LEU A 70 -9.59 -15.34 -7.91
C LEU A 70 -8.73 -15.00 -6.68
N GLY A 71 -7.66 -14.23 -6.87
CA GLY A 71 -6.75 -13.86 -5.80
C GLY A 71 -5.59 -14.84 -5.56
N ALA A 72 -4.62 -14.42 -4.75
CA ALA A 72 -3.39 -15.17 -4.48
C ALA A 72 -3.52 -16.31 -3.46
N GLY A 73 -4.71 -16.60 -2.92
CA GLY A 73 -4.93 -17.72 -1.99
C GLY A 73 -4.08 -17.68 -0.70
N ALA A 74 -3.79 -16.47 -0.20
CA ALA A 74 -2.86 -16.23 0.90
C ALA A 74 -1.41 -16.73 0.66
N ASN A 75 -1.02 -17.02 -0.58
CA ASN A 75 0.35 -17.38 -0.94
C ASN A 75 1.13 -16.15 -1.45
N PRO A 76 2.18 -15.68 -0.74
CA PRO A 76 3.01 -14.57 -1.18
C PRO A 76 3.68 -14.80 -2.53
N GLU A 77 4.12 -16.02 -2.84
CA GLU A 77 4.80 -16.33 -4.11
C GLU A 77 3.87 -16.08 -5.31
N ILE A 78 2.58 -16.41 -5.18
CA ILE A 78 1.58 -16.11 -6.21
C ILE A 78 1.37 -14.59 -6.33
N GLY A 79 1.35 -13.87 -5.20
CA GLY A 79 1.24 -12.41 -5.21
C GLY A 79 2.43 -11.74 -5.89
N GLN A 80 3.64 -12.23 -5.64
CA GLN A 80 4.87 -11.75 -6.28
C GLN A 80 4.85 -12.03 -7.78
N ALA A 81 4.63 -13.28 -8.19
CA ALA A 81 4.58 -13.66 -9.60
C ALA A 81 3.47 -12.91 -10.36
N ALA A 82 2.34 -12.64 -9.71
CA ALA A 82 1.26 -11.83 -10.29
C ALA A 82 1.69 -10.38 -10.54
N ALA A 83 2.46 -9.77 -9.63
CA ALA A 83 2.98 -8.42 -9.82
C ALA A 83 4.07 -8.38 -10.90
N GLU A 84 4.94 -9.40 -10.95
CA GLU A 84 5.96 -9.57 -11.98
C GLU A 84 5.36 -9.74 -13.38
N GLU A 85 4.23 -10.47 -13.49
CA GLU A 85 3.46 -10.61 -14.74
C GLU A 85 2.95 -9.26 -15.27
N SER A 86 2.66 -8.31 -14.38
CA SER A 86 2.00 -7.04 -14.67
C SER A 86 2.91 -5.83 -14.50
N LEU A 87 4.24 -6.00 -14.58
CA LEU A 87 5.21 -4.90 -14.38
C LEU A 87 4.98 -3.70 -15.30
N ASP A 88 4.71 -3.95 -16.58
CA ASP A 88 4.50 -2.88 -17.57
C ASP A 88 3.29 -2.00 -17.22
N GLU A 89 2.20 -2.63 -16.75
CA GLU A 89 0.99 -1.93 -16.34
C GLU A 89 1.24 -1.12 -15.06
N ILE A 90 1.90 -1.71 -14.06
CA ILE A 90 2.26 -1.00 -12.82
C ILE A 90 3.19 0.18 -13.14
N ALA A 91 4.18 0.00 -14.02
CA ALA A 91 5.13 1.04 -14.42
C ALA A 91 4.41 2.24 -15.04
N GLN A 92 3.50 1.99 -15.99
CA GLN A 92 2.69 3.04 -16.63
C GLN A 92 1.89 3.86 -15.62
N MET A 93 1.36 3.20 -14.58
CA MET A 93 0.55 3.88 -13.57
C MET A 93 1.37 4.79 -12.65
N ILE A 94 2.62 4.41 -12.36
CA ILE A 94 3.49 5.15 -11.43
C ILE A 94 4.48 6.10 -12.14
N GLU A 95 4.58 6.04 -13.46
CA GLU A 95 5.51 6.86 -14.25
C GLU A 95 5.27 8.36 -14.04
N GLY A 96 6.35 9.11 -13.79
CA GLY A 96 6.31 10.56 -13.59
C GLY A 96 5.81 11.00 -12.21
N ALA A 97 5.64 10.08 -11.26
CA ALA A 97 5.45 10.45 -9.85
C ALA A 97 6.76 10.91 -9.22
N ASP A 98 6.69 11.91 -8.36
CA ASP A 98 7.82 12.34 -7.54
C ASP A 98 7.95 11.47 -6.27
N MET A 99 6.80 10.99 -5.78
CA MET A 99 6.71 10.18 -4.56
C MET A 99 5.62 9.12 -4.68
N VAL A 100 5.91 7.91 -4.18
CA VAL A 100 4.96 6.80 -4.09
C VAL A 100 4.88 6.28 -2.67
N PHE A 101 3.67 6.26 -2.11
CA PHE A 101 3.32 5.55 -0.89
C PHE A 101 2.80 4.15 -1.22
N VAL A 102 3.52 3.11 -0.82
CA VAL A 102 3.04 1.72 -0.95
C VAL A 102 2.38 1.30 0.36
N THR A 103 1.06 1.05 0.35
CA THR A 103 0.32 0.59 1.53
C THR A 103 -0.20 -0.82 1.38
N ALA A 104 0.06 -1.66 2.38
CA ALA A 104 -0.35 -3.07 2.36
C ALA A 104 -0.51 -3.67 3.76
N GLY A 105 -1.39 -4.66 3.88
CA GLY A 105 -1.46 -5.54 5.05
C GLY A 105 -0.62 -6.79 4.84
N MET A 106 0.40 -6.97 5.67
CA MET A 106 1.36 -8.07 5.53
C MET A 106 0.81 -9.38 6.10
N GLY A 107 1.26 -10.49 5.54
CA GLY A 107 0.88 -11.85 5.93
C GLY A 107 -0.19 -12.50 5.04
N GLY A 108 -0.84 -11.71 4.18
CA GLY A 108 -1.69 -12.21 3.09
C GLY A 108 -0.88 -12.75 1.91
N GLY A 109 -1.52 -12.96 0.76
CA GLY A 109 -0.85 -13.37 -0.48
C GLY A 109 -0.41 -12.17 -1.31
N THR A 110 -1.39 -11.45 -1.84
CA THR A 110 -1.19 -10.30 -2.73
C THR A 110 -0.35 -9.20 -2.09
N GLY A 111 -0.79 -8.63 -0.95
CA GLY A 111 -0.05 -7.54 -0.30
C GLY A 111 1.40 -7.92 0.04
N THR A 112 1.60 -9.10 0.66
CA THR A 112 2.93 -9.57 1.07
C THR A 112 3.89 -9.79 -0.09
N GLY A 113 3.40 -10.35 -1.20
CA GLY A 113 4.24 -10.69 -2.36
C GLY A 113 4.38 -9.58 -3.39
N ALA A 114 3.31 -8.83 -3.65
CA ALA A 114 3.27 -7.80 -4.67
C ALA A 114 3.83 -6.45 -4.19
N ALA A 115 3.66 -6.09 -2.90
CA ALA A 115 4.12 -4.79 -2.41
C ALA A 115 5.65 -4.59 -2.57
N PRO A 116 6.52 -5.59 -2.31
CA PRO A 116 7.95 -5.45 -2.59
C PRO A 116 8.27 -5.23 -4.07
N VAL A 117 7.52 -5.86 -4.99
CA VAL A 117 7.71 -5.70 -6.44
C VAL A 117 7.34 -4.29 -6.90
N VAL A 118 6.18 -3.78 -6.44
CA VAL A 118 5.73 -2.42 -6.72
C VAL A 118 6.73 -1.39 -6.19
N ALA A 119 7.19 -1.56 -4.94
CA ALA A 119 8.17 -0.67 -4.32
C ALA A 119 9.50 -0.67 -5.07
N LYS A 120 9.99 -1.87 -5.43
CA LYS A 120 11.23 -2.03 -6.20
C LYS A 120 11.14 -1.28 -7.53
N LEU A 121 10.04 -1.45 -8.26
CA LEU A 121 9.83 -0.79 -9.55
C LEU A 121 9.85 0.75 -9.40
N ALA A 122 9.12 1.28 -8.41
CA ALA A 122 9.13 2.73 -8.13
C ALA A 122 10.54 3.25 -7.83
N LYS A 123 11.30 2.53 -7.00
CA LYS A 123 12.67 2.88 -6.64
C LYS A 123 13.64 2.80 -7.82
N GLU A 124 13.51 1.78 -8.68
CA GLU A 124 14.29 1.66 -9.92
C GLU A 124 13.99 2.78 -10.92
N MET A 125 12.78 3.33 -10.89
CA MET A 125 12.37 4.50 -11.68
C MET A 125 12.83 5.84 -11.07
N GLY A 126 13.54 5.82 -9.93
CA GLY A 126 14.05 7.01 -9.26
C GLY A 126 12.99 7.79 -8.46
N ILE A 127 11.86 7.15 -8.14
CA ILE A 127 10.75 7.76 -7.40
C ILE A 127 11.00 7.58 -5.90
N LEU A 128 10.79 8.64 -5.10
CA LEU A 128 10.91 8.53 -3.64
C LEU A 128 9.85 7.57 -3.12
N THR A 129 10.30 6.43 -2.58
CA THR A 129 9.42 5.30 -2.28
C THR A 129 9.30 5.08 -0.78
N VAL A 130 8.11 5.31 -0.23
CA VAL A 130 7.80 5.09 1.18
C VAL A 130 6.78 3.96 1.30
N ALA A 131 7.11 2.90 2.04
CA ALA A 131 6.14 1.86 2.33
C ALA A 131 5.58 2.00 3.75
N ILE A 132 4.26 1.88 3.88
CA ILE A 132 3.55 1.91 5.14
C ILE A 132 2.72 0.64 5.24
N VAL A 133 3.13 -0.29 6.09
CA VAL A 133 2.54 -1.63 6.13
C VAL A 133 2.14 -2.06 7.53
N THR A 134 1.14 -2.92 7.63
CA THR A 134 0.70 -3.50 8.91
C THR A 134 1.19 -4.92 9.11
N LYS A 135 1.60 -5.27 10.33
CA LYS A 135 1.74 -6.67 10.76
C LYS A 135 0.39 -7.19 11.24
N PRO A 136 0.06 -8.47 11.03
CA PRO A 136 -1.22 -9.04 11.47
C PRO A 136 -1.36 -9.01 13.00
N PHE A 137 -2.60 -9.11 13.48
CA PHE A 137 -2.87 -9.30 14.91
C PHE A 137 -2.38 -10.70 15.37
N GLY A 138 -2.06 -10.84 16.66
CA GLY A 138 -1.63 -12.12 17.23
C GLY A 138 -2.65 -13.26 17.09
N PHE A 139 -3.94 -12.92 16.94
CA PHE A 139 -5.00 -13.90 16.74
C PHE A 139 -5.14 -14.40 15.27
N GLU A 140 -4.50 -13.77 14.29
CA GLU A 140 -4.72 -14.06 12.85
C GLU A 140 -3.89 -15.24 12.30
N GLN A 141 -3.55 -16.21 13.16
CA GLN A 141 -2.73 -17.39 12.90
C GLN A 141 -1.22 -17.12 12.80
N LYS A 142 -0.42 -18.02 13.39
CA LYS A 142 1.04 -17.94 13.41
C LYS A 142 1.67 -17.86 12.00
N LYS A 143 1.17 -18.67 11.06
CA LYS A 143 1.66 -18.68 9.67
C LYS A 143 1.50 -17.32 8.97
N ARG A 144 0.46 -16.55 9.32
CA ARG A 144 0.24 -15.22 8.76
C ARG A 144 1.33 -14.24 9.23
N MET A 145 1.69 -14.31 10.51
CA MET A 145 2.79 -13.51 11.07
C MET A 145 4.14 -13.90 10.45
N GLU A 146 4.42 -15.19 10.28
CA GLU A 146 5.65 -15.67 9.63
C GLU A 146 5.79 -15.12 8.20
N ARG A 147 4.71 -15.20 7.40
CA ARG A 147 4.66 -14.60 6.06
C ARG A 147 4.85 -13.09 6.10
N ALA A 148 4.23 -12.42 7.07
CA ALA A 148 4.34 -10.97 7.21
C ALA A 148 5.79 -10.54 7.47
N ILE A 149 6.49 -11.23 8.38
CA ILE A 149 7.89 -10.94 8.69
C ILE A 149 8.76 -11.14 7.44
N ALA A 150 8.61 -12.27 6.75
CA ALA A 150 9.38 -12.55 5.53
C ALA A 150 9.14 -11.49 4.44
N GLY A 151 7.89 -11.09 4.20
CA GLY A 151 7.58 -10.04 3.21
C GLY A 151 8.11 -8.66 3.62
N ILE A 152 8.10 -8.33 4.91
CA ILE A 152 8.65 -7.07 5.44
C ILE A 152 10.17 -7.03 5.26
N ASP A 153 10.85 -8.15 5.51
CA ASP A 153 12.31 -8.24 5.34
C ASP A 153 12.70 -8.01 3.87
N VAL A 154 11.94 -8.57 2.92
CA VAL A 154 12.16 -8.30 1.48
C VAL A 154 11.85 -6.84 1.14
N LEU A 155 10.70 -6.32 1.60
CA LEU A 155 10.25 -4.96 1.30
C LEU A 155 11.23 -3.88 1.77
N LYS A 156 11.90 -4.11 2.90
CA LYS A 156 12.83 -3.16 3.51
C LYS A 156 13.94 -2.72 2.55
N ASP A 157 14.44 -3.62 1.72
CA ASP A 157 15.51 -3.30 0.78
C ASP A 157 14.99 -2.61 -0.51
N GLN A 158 13.68 -2.70 -0.76
CA GLN A 158 13.03 -2.17 -1.97
C GLN A 158 12.47 -0.75 -1.80
N VAL A 159 12.65 -0.12 -0.64
CA VAL A 159 12.10 1.21 -0.34
C VAL A 159 13.18 2.16 0.16
N ASP A 160 12.89 3.45 0.20
CA ASP A 160 13.74 4.46 0.86
C ASP A 160 13.38 4.58 2.34
N THR A 161 12.10 4.42 2.68
CA THR A 161 11.61 4.41 4.06
C THR A 161 10.53 3.35 4.23
N LEU A 162 10.63 2.59 5.33
CA LEU A 162 9.65 1.59 5.71
C LEU A 162 9.06 1.92 7.08
N ILE A 163 7.74 2.12 7.12
CA ILE A 163 6.95 2.27 8.34
C ILE A 163 6.17 0.99 8.57
N VAL A 164 6.45 0.33 9.70
CA VAL A 164 5.78 -0.92 10.07
C VAL A 164 4.89 -0.70 11.28
N ILE A 165 3.59 -0.89 11.11
CA ILE A 165 2.58 -0.75 12.15
C ILE A 165 2.23 -2.13 12.70
N PRO A 166 2.61 -2.45 13.94
CA PRO A 166 2.21 -3.71 14.57
C PRO A 166 0.74 -3.61 15.04
N ASN A 167 -0.18 -4.33 14.38
CA ASN A 167 -1.60 -4.30 14.75
C ASN A 167 -1.86 -4.71 16.21
N GLU A 168 -1.00 -5.54 16.78
CA GLU A 168 -1.07 -5.91 18.21
C GLU A 168 -1.09 -4.68 19.14
N ARG A 169 -0.32 -3.64 18.82
CA ARG A 169 -0.28 -2.41 19.62
C ARG A 169 -1.58 -1.61 19.52
N LEU A 170 -2.39 -1.85 18.49
CA LEU A 170 -3.71 -1.23 18.36
C LEU A 170 -4.70 -1.81 19.38
N LEU A 171 -4.50 -3.06 19.83
CA LEU A 171 -5.33 -3.68 20.85
C LEU A 171 -5.11 -3.08 22.25
N GLU A 172 -3.93 -2.51 22.50
CA GLU A 172 -3.61 -1.85 23.78
C GLU A 172 -4.35 -0.51 23.95
N VAL A 173 -4.74 0.13 22.84
CA VAL A 173 -5.36 1.45 22.82
C VAL A 173 -6.88 1.41 22.60
N VAL A 174 -7.46 0.24 22.34
CA VAL A 174 -8.91 0.05 22.14
C VAL A 174 -9.55 -0.67 23.33
N ASP A 175 -10.87 -0.53 23.48
CA ASP A 175 -11.62 -1.16 24.58
C ASP A 175 -11.56 -2.69 24.45
N LYS A 176 -11.56 -3.42 25.57
CA LYS A 176 -11.65 -4.89 25.59
C LYS A 176 -12.91 -5.44 24.92
N LYS A 177 -13.92 -4.59 24.71
CA LYS A 177 -15.16 -4.93 23.98
C LYS A 177 -15.06 -4.76 22.46
N THR A 178 -13.94 -4.26 21.94
CA THR A 178 -13.74 -4.04 20.51
C THR A 178 -13.87 -5.33 19.72
N THR A 179 -14.71 -5.31 18.70
CA THR A 179 -14.91 -6.43 17.78
C THR A 179 -13.74 -6.54 16.80
N ILE A 180 -13.55 -7.74 16.22
CA ILE A 180 -12.53 -7.97 15.19
C ILE A 180 -12.67 -6.98 14.03
N LYS A 181 -13.90 -6.67 13.63
CA LYS A 181 -14.19 -5.73 12.54
C LYS A 181 -13.72 -4.30 12.88
N GLU A 182 -13.97 -3.86 14.10
CA GLU A 182 -13.51 -2.55 14.59
C GLU A 182 -11.99 -2.50 14.71
N ALA A 183 -11.34 -3.59 15.11
CA ALA A 183 -9.89 -3.67 15.18
C ALA A 183 -9.24 -3.48 13.78
N PHE A 184 -9.75 -4.16 12.74
CA PHE A 184 -9.27 -3.94 11.37
C PHE A 184 -9.50 -2.50 10.90
N LYS A 185 -10.68 -1.94 11.18
CA LYS A 185 -10.95 -0.53 10.86
C LYS A 185 -9.95 0.40 11.54
N LYS A 186 -9.53 0.09 12.77
CA LYS A 186 -8.51 0.88 13.47
C LYS A 186 -7.13 0.79 12.80
N ALA A 187 -6.77 -0.37 12.26
CA ALA A 187 -5.55 -0.52 11.47
C ALA A 187 -5.57 0.34 10.20
N ASP A 188 -6.71 0.35 9.50
CA ASP A 188 -6.92 1.19 8.31
C ASP A 188 -6.81 2.69 8.66
N GLU A 189 -7.39 3.12 9.79
CA GLU A 189 -7.24 4.50 10.30
C GLU A 189 -5.79 4.89 10.55
N VAL A 190 -4.97 3.99 11.11
CA VAL A 190 -3.56 4.30 11.39
C VAL A 190 -2.74 4.38 10.10
N LEU A 191 -3.03 3.54 9.10
CA LEU A 191 -2.44 3.66 7.77
C LEU A 191 -2.79 5.00 7.12
N GLN A 192 -4.06 5.40 7.22
CA GLN A 192 -4.56 6.69 6.74
C GLN A 192 -3.82 7.86 7.40
N GLN A 193 -3.72 7.87 8.72
CA GLN A 193 -3.02 8.92 9.47
C GLN A 193 -1.54 9.02 9.12
N ALA A 194 -0.88 7.88 8.87
CA ALA A 194 0.52 7.86 8.50
C ALA A 194 0.77 8.49 7.11
N VAL A 195 -0.10 8.22 6.13
CA VAL A 195 -0.03 8.88 4.82
C VAL A 195 -0.34 10.38 4.96
N GLN A 196 -1.48 10.72 5.59
CA GLN A 196 -1.92 12.11 5.78
C GLN A 196 -0.84 12.99 6.42
N GLY A 197 -0.20 12.48 7.48
CA GLY A 197 0.81 13.21 8.22
C GLY A 197 2.06 13.54 7.40
N ILE A 198 2.36 12.77 6.35
CA ILE A 198 3.48 13.05 5.44
C ILE A 198 3.02 13.96 4.31
N THR A 199 1.83 13.73 3.75
CA THR A 199 1.31 14.54 2.65
C THR A 199 0.99 15.98 3.06
N ASP A 200 0.58 16.23 4.31
CA ASP A 200 0.30 17.58 4.81
C ASP A 200 1.54 18.46 5.02
N LEU A 201 2.74 17.85 5.01
CA LEU A 201 4.01 18.54 5.25
C LEU A 201 4.70 19.00 3.94
N ILE A 202 4.15 18.64 2.78
CA ILE A 202 4.70 18.90 1.44
C ILE A 202 3.84 19.97 0.75
#